data_AF-A0A429FBZ5-F1
#
_entry.id   AF-A0A429FBZ5-F1
#
_cell.length_a   1.000
_cell.length_b   1.000
_cell.length_c   1.000
_cell.angle_alpha   90.00
_cell.angle_beta   90.00
_cell.angle_gamma   90.00
#
_symmetry.space_group_name_H-M   'P 1'
#
loop_
_entity.id
_entity.type
_entity.pdbx_description
1 polymer ?
#
loop_
_entity_poly.entity_id
_entity_poly.type
_entity_poly.pdbx_seq_one_letter_code
_entity_poly.pdbx_strand_id
1 'polypeptide(L)'
;MNIKSKIAAVAVLAVAAGTLGATQATAAPSSGSVVIGSAGGPLTFPGFEGDPVRFDFAAFGDPGQSSGRFHVNHLTKDGKPFADFDGKIDCVSRDGDLAVLTGVIERADIPGFPANLVGRRVGFSVRDVPRGHDRIGWSWAVGGFDQDVLRCTAPIPFFETSTGGYVVR
;
A
#
# COMPACT_ATOMS: atom_id res chain seq x y z
N MET A 1 54.88 -37.42 55.55
CA MET A 1 53.83 -36.67 56.28
C MET A 1 52.50 -37.02 55.64
N ASN A 2 51.72 -37.87 56.31
CA ASN A 2 50.42 -38.36 55.87
C ASN A 2 49.34 -37.31 56.14
N ILE A 3 48.50 -36.99 55.15
CA ILE A 3 47.19 -36.40 55.40
C ILE A 3 46.14 -37.18 54.59
N LYS A 4 45.38 -37.99 55.33
CA LYS A 4 44.10 -38.56 54.92
C LYS A 4 43.04 -37.46 55.00
N SER A 5 42.13 -37.34 54.03
CA SER A 5 40.68 -37.18 54.31
C SER A 5 39.80 -37.05 53.06
N LYS A 6 38.82 -37.97 53.03
CA LYS A 6 37.37 -37.78 52.83
C LYS A 6 36.82 -37.35 51.46
N ILE A 7 36.19 -38.37 50.87
CA ILE A 7 35.15 -38.43 49.84
C ILE A 7 34.15 -37.26 49.91
N ALA A 8 33.87 -36.67 48.74
CA ALA A 8 32.56 -36.11 48.40
C ALA A 8 32.18 -36.61 46.99
N ALA A 9 31.20 -37.51 46.93
CA ALA A 9 30.63 -37.98 45.67
C ALA A 9 29.71 -36.89 45.12
N VAL A 10 30.10 -36.27 44.01
CA VAL A 10 29.24 -35.36 43.26
C VAL A 10 28.44 -36.21 42.27
N ALA A 11 27.14 -36.37 42.53
CA ALA A 11 26.22 -36.98 41.58
C ALA A 11 26.03 -36.03 40.39
N VAL A 12 26.61 -36.39 39.25
CA VAL A 12 26.41 -35.68 37.98
C VAL A 12 25.03 -36.08 37.45
N LEU A 13 24.04 -35.19 37.56
CA LEU A 13 22.79 -35.31 36.81
C LEU A 13 23.11 -35.06 35.33
N ALA A 14 23.11 -36.12 34.53
CA ALA A 14 23.16 -36.02 33.07
C ALA A 14 21.83 -35.45 32.56
N VAL A 15 21.80 -34.15 32.26
CA VAL A 15 20.69 -33.54 31.54
C VAL A 15 20.85 -33.94 30.07
N ALA A 16 20.02 -34.88 29.61
CA ALA A 16 19.92 -35.21 28.20
C ALA A 16 19.31 -34.00 27.46
N ALA A 17 20.17 -33.15 26.90
CA ALA A 17 19.76 -32.11 25.98
C ALA A 17 19.32 -32.77 24.66
N GLY A 18 18.02 -33.09 24.58
CA GLY A 18 17.40 -33.45 23.31
C GLY A 18 17.47 -32.26 22.36
N THR A 19 18.36 -32.32 21.38
CA THR A 19 18.36 -31.39 20.25
C THR A 19 17.13 -31.68 19.41
N LEU A 20 16.00 -31.05 19.74
CA LEU A 20 14.87 -30.91 18.83
C LEU A 20 15.38 -30.14 17.62
N GLY A 21 15.64 -30.86 16.53
CA GLY A 21 15.96 -30.28 15.24
C GLY A 21 14.81 -29.39 14.83
N ALA A 22 14.98 -28.07 14.97
CA ALA A 22 14.05 -27.11 14.44
C ALA A 22 14.16 -27.20 12.91
N THR A 23 13.22 -27.90 12.27
CA THR A 23 12.97 -27.75 10.84
C THR A 23 12.61 -26.29 10.62
N GLN A 24 13.59 -25.52 10.15
CA GLN A 24 13.35 -24.18 9.65
C GLN A 24 12.41 -24.33 8.45
N ALA A 25 11.16 -23.94 8.63
CA ALA A 25 10.24 -23.79 7.53
C ALA A 25 10.82 -22.70 6.62
N THR A 26 11.33 -23.11 5.46
CA THR A 26 11.59 -22.18 4.36
C THR A 26 10.26 -21.52 4.02
N ALA A 27 10.13 -20.24 4.36
CA ALA A 27 8.99 -19.44 3.93
C ALA A 27 8.92 -19.55 2.40
N ALA A 28 7.76 -19.92 1.87
CA ALA A 28 7.51 -19.80 0.44
C ALA A 28 7.82 -18.35 0.03
N PRO A 29 8.39 -18.12 -1.18
CA PRO A 29 8.58 -16.77 -1.67
C PRO A 29 7.24 -16.04 -1.53
N SER A 30 7.22 -14.90 -0.83
CA SER A 30 6.03 -14.06 -0.84
C SER A 30 5.75 -13.74 -2.29
N SER A 31 4.60 -14.17 -2.81
CA SER A 31 4.06 -13.54 -3.99
C SER A 31 3.91 -12.07 -3.59
N GLY A 32 4.75 -11.18 -4.14
CA GLY A 32 4.76 -9.78 -3.75
C GLY A 32 3.37 -9.16 -3.82
N SER A 33 3.19 -8.04 -3.14
CA SER A 33 1.92 -7.31 -3.11
C SER A 33 1.42 -7.03 -4.53
N VAL A 34 0.12 -7.16 -4.75
CA VAL A 34 -0.57 -6.89 -6.02
C VAL A 34 -1.78 -6.01 -5.73
N VAL A 35 -1.91 -4.93 -6.49
CA VAL A 35 -3.11 -4.09 -6.53
C VAL A 35 -3.50 -3.90 -7.99
N ILE A 36 -4.64 -4.44 -8.37
CA ILE A 36 -5.18 -4.32 -9.73
C ILE A 36 -6.64 -3.92 -9.64
N GLY A 37 -7.07 -3.00 -10.47
CA GLY A 37 -8.49 -2.68 -10.60
C GLY A 37 -8.73 -1.23 -10.89
N SER A 38 -10.01 -0.89 -10.88
CA SER A 38 -10.48 0.40 -11.31
C SER A 38 -11.77 0.70 -10.55
N ALA A 39 -11.73 1.68 -9.67
CA ALA A 39 -12.86 2.03 -8.82
C ALA A 39 -12.97 3.55 -8.61
N GLY A 40 -14.12 3.98 -8.13
CA GLY A 40 -14.40 5.39 -7.94
C GLY A 40 -15.85 5.65 -7.60
N GLY A 41 -16.27 6.89 -7.79
CA GLY A 41 -17.63 7.34 -7.47
C GLY A 41 -17.75 8.85 -7.51
N PRO A 42 -18.95 9.40 -7.23
CA PRO A 42 -19.13 10.82 -7.07
C PRO A 42 -18.43 11.30 -5.79
N LEU A 43 -17.65 12.37 -5.91
CA LEU A 43 -17.02 13.05 -4.78
C LEU A 43 -18.08 13.71 -3.88
N THR A 44 -17.77 13.78 -2.59
CA THR A 44 -18.61 14.41 -1.55
C THR A 44 -17.89 15.57 -0.85
N PHE A 45 -16.75 15.99 -1.38
CA PHE A 45 -15.94 17.08 -0.82
C PHE A 45 -16.51 18.44 -1.20
N PRO A 46 -16.41 19.44 -0.29
CA PRO A 46 -16.74 20.83 -0.60
C PRO A 46 -16.09 21.32 -1.89
N GLY A 47 -16.91 21.77 -2.84
CA GLY A 47 -16.48 22.33 -4.13
C GLY A 47 -16.38 21.32 -5.27
N PHE A 48 -16.52 20.02 -4.98
CA PHE A 48 -16.47 18.92 -5.96
C PHE A 48 -17.66 17.98 -5.84
N GLU A 49 -18.73 18.37 -5.14
CA GLU A 49 -19.85 17.48 -4.87
C GLU A 49 -20.50 16.98 -6.16
N GLY A 50 -20.58 15.65 -6.30
CA GLY A 50 -21.16 14.98 -7.46
C GLY A 50 -20.21 14.81 -8.64
N ASP A 51 -19.00 15.37 -8.60
CA ASP A 51 -17.98 15.14 -9.62
C ASP A 51 -17.55 13.67 -9.60
N PRO A 52 -17.65 12.92 -10.72
CA PRO A 52 -17.14 11.56 -10.76
C PRO A 52 -15.61 11.56 -10.76
N VAL A 53 -15.03 10.75 -9.87
CA VAL A 53 -13.61 10.42 -9.87
C VAL A 53 -13.41 8.93 -10.09
N ARG A 54 -12.34 8.55 -10.78
CA ARG A 54 -11.94 7.17 -11.02
C ARG A 54 -10.44 7.02 -10.87
N PHE A 55 -10.03 5.92 -10.24
CA PHE A 55 -8.63 5.56 -10.01
C PHE A 55 -8.39 4.16 -10.55
N ASP A 56 -7.37 4.03 -11.39
CA ASP A 56 -6.95 2.79 -12.01
C ASP A 56 -5.58 2.40 -11.47
N PHE A 57 -5.41 1.13 -11.12
CA PHE A 57 -4.12 0.58 -10.68
C PHE A 57 -3.79 -0.73 -11.38
N ALA A 58 -2.51 -0.87 -11.71
CA ALA A 58 -1.89 -2.14 -12.04
C ALA A 58 -0.48 -2.14 -11.45
N ALA A 59 -0.37 -2.60 -10.21
CA ALA A 59 0.86 -2.55 -9.42
C ALA A 59 1.19 -3.90 -8.80
N PHE A 60 2.49 -4.19 -8.72
CA PHE A 60 2.99 -5.43 -8.16
C PHE A 60 4.40 -5.28 -7.56
N GLY A 61 4.74 -6.17 -6.63
CA GLY A 61 6.09 -6.33 -6.07
C GLY A 61 6.14 -6.14 -4.56
N ASP A 62 7.34 -5.98 -4.03
CA ASP A 62 7.58 -5.80 -2.60
C ASP A 62 7.93 -4.33 -2.28
N PRO A 63 7.76 -3.88 -1.03
CA PRO A 63 8.27 -2.58 -0.61
C PRO A 63 9.76 -2.47 -0.92
N GLY A 64 10.17 -1.45 -1.69
CA GLY A 64 11.54 -1.32 -2.17
C GLY A 64 11.78 -1.83 -3.60
N GLN A 65 10.99 -2.80 -4.07
CA GLN A 65 11.08 -3.41 -5.42
C GLN A 65 9.68 -3.54 -6.04
N SER A 66 9.04 -2.40 -6.26
CA SER A 66 7.70 -2.33 -6.83
C SER A 66 7.74 -1.79 -8.27
N SER A 67 6.75 -2.18 -9.06
CA SER A 67 6.51 -1.62 -10.39
C SER A 67 5.03 -1.58 -10.68
N GLY A 68 4.63 -0.70 -11.58
CA GLY A 68 3.24 -0.61 -12.00
C GLY A 68 2.88 0.75 -12.57
N ARG A 69 1.60 0.94 -12.81
CA ARG A 69 1.02 2.21 -13.26
C ARG A 69 -0.22 2.55 -12.46
N PHE A 70 -0.49 3.85 -12.40
CA PHE A 70 -1.76 4.38 -11.95
C PHE A 70 -2.29 5.38 -12.98
N HIS A 71 -3.59 5.56 -12.98
CA HIS A 71 -4.26 6.61 -13.72
C HIS A 71 -5.42 7.17 -12.90
N VAL A 72 -5.63 8.47 -12.98
CA VAL A 72 -6.68 9.20 -12.28
C VAL A 72 -7.44 10.03 -13.28
N ASN A 73 -8.75 9.84 -13.30
CA ASN A 73 -9.66 10.64 -14.10
C ASN A 73 -10.70 11.29 -13.18
N HIS A 74 -10.84 12.60 -13.26
CA HIS A 74 -11.81 13.40 -12.53
C HIS A 74 -12.53 14.28 -13.54
N LEU A 75 -13.85 14.12 -13.61
CA LEU A 75 -14.71 14.99 -14.39
C LEU A 75 -15.53 15.87 -13.46
N THR A 76 -15.87 17.06 -13.93
CA THR A 76 -16.97 17.83 -13.34
C THR A 76 -18.28 17.03 -13.41
N LYS A 77 -19.25 17.34 -12.54
CA LYS A 77 -20.60 16.75 -12.56
C LYS A 77 -21.31 16.83 -13.93
N ASP A 78 -20.95 17.82 -14.75
CA ASP A 78 -21.49 18.04 -16.09
C ASP A 78 -20.71 17.26 -17.18
N GLY A 79 -19.76 16.40 -16.78
CA GLY A 79 -18.98 15.52 -17.65
C GLY A 79 -17.76 16.16 -18.30
N LYS A 80 -17.42 17.41 -18.00
CA LYS A 80 -16.21 18.06 -18.52
C LYS A 80 -14.96 17.56 -17.77
N PRO A 81 -13.81 17.38 -18.44
CA PRO A 81 -12.56 17.04 -17.77
C PRO A 81 -12.17 18.08 -16.72
N PHE A 82 -11.89 17.64 -15.51
CA PHE A 82 -11.30 18.46 -14.45
C PHE A 82 -9.81 18.15 -14.29
N ALA A 83 -9.48 16.86 -14.20
CA ALA A 83 -8.12 16.35 -14.15
C ALA A 83 -8.01 14.97 -14.80
N ASP A 84 -6.96 14.75 -15.57
CA ASP A 84 -6.59 13.46 -16.15
C ASP A 84 -5.07 13.32 -16.05
N PHE A 85 -4.59 12.36 -15.26
CA PHE A 85 -3.16 12.16 -15.09
C PHE A 85 -2.81 10.71 -14.77
N ASP A 86 -1.62 10.31 -15.19
CA ASP A 86 -1.09 8.98 -14.97
C ASP A 86 0.40 9.02 -14.63
N GLY A 87 0.87 7.90 -14.12
CA GLY A 87 2.25 7.79 -13.73
C GLY A 87 2.67 6.39 -13.37
N LYS A 88 3.91 6.30 -12.88
CA LYS A 88 4.56 5.05 -12.55
C LYS A 88 4.54 4.81 -11.04
N ILE A 89 4.11 3.62 -10.65
CA ILE A 89 4.18 3.17 -9.26
C ILE A 89 5.62 2.84 -8.90
N ASP A 90 6.09 3.38 -7.78
CA ASP A 90 7.42 3.15 -7.20
C ASP A 90 7.38 2.46 -5.84
N CYS A 91 6.19 2.30 -5.24
CA CYS A 91 5.95 1.41 -4.11
C CYS A 91 4.55 0.78 -4.16
N VAL A 92 4.47 -0.51 -3.81
CA VAL A 92 3.28 -1.18 -3.31
C VAL A 92 3.64 -1.91 -2.02
N SER A 93 2.83 -1.72 -0.98
CA SER A 93 2.97 -2.40 0.31
C SER A 93 1.60 -2.85 0.79
N ARG A 94 1.43 -4.13 1.09
CA ARG A 94 0.17 -4.73 1.49
C ARG A 94 0.19 -5.19 2.94
N ASP A 95 -0.95 -5.05 3.61
CA ASP A 95 -1.31 -5.78 4.82
C ASP A 95 -2.77 -6.27 4.70
N GLY A 96 -2.97 -7.59 4.60
CA GLY A 96 -4.30 -8.17 4.47
C GLY A 96 -5.07 -7.66 3.25
N ASP A 97 -6.17 -6.97 3.47
CA ASP A 97 -7.05 -6.38 2.44
C ASP A 97 -6.67 -4.94 2.07
N LEU A 98 -5.70 -4.36 2.78
CA LEU A 98 -5.23 -3.00 2.62
C LEU A 98 -3.89 -2.97 1.87
N ALA A 99 -3.75 -2.01 0.96
CA ALA A 99 -2.48 -1.68 0.34
C ALA A 99 -2.21 -0.17 0.36
N VAL A 100 -0.95 0.18 0.47
CA VAL A 100 -0.42 1.53 0.21
C VAL A 100 0.37 1.49 -1.08
N LEU A 101 0.11 2.46 -1.95
CA LEU A 101 0.85 2.69 -3.17
C LEU A 101 1.47 4.09 -3.16
N THR A 102 2.63 4.23 -3.77
CA THR A 102 3.13 5.55 -4.18
C THR A 102 3.54 5.50 -5.65
N GLY A 103 3.38 6.65 -6.32
CA GLY A 103 3.79 6.77 -7.71
C GLY A 103 4.16 8.19 -8.07
N VAL A 104 4.95 8.32 -9.14
CA VAL A 104 5.39 9.59 -9.72
C VAL A 104 4.57 9.87 -10.96
N ILE A 105 3.96 11.05 -11.03
CA ILE A 105 3.16 11.50 -12.18
C ILE A 105 4.09 11.69 -13.40
N GLU A 106 3.76 11.04 -14.51
CA GLU A 106 4.52 11.13 -15.77
C GLU A 106 3.82 12.03 -16.79
N ARG A 107 2.49 12.07 -16.77
CA ARG A 107 1.64 12.89 -17.64
C ARG A 107 0.49 13.47 -16.84
N ALA A 108 0.15 14.72 -17.10
CA ALA A 108 -1.01 15.38 -16.51
C ALA A 108 -1.63 16.40 -17.46
N ASP A 109 -2.95 16.37 -17.58
CA ASP A 109 -3.80 17.42 -18.15
C ASP A 109 -4.85 17.81 -17.11
N ILE A 110 -4.81 19.07 -16.66
CA ILE A 110 -5.64 19.53 -15.53
C ILE A 110 -6.29 20.87 -15.88
N PRO A 111 -7.31 20.87 -16.74
CA PRO A 111 -8.00 22.09 -17.14
C PRO A 111 -8.67 22.81 -15.95
N GLY A 112 -9.10 22.05 -14.93
CA GLY A 112 -9.75 22.59 -13.74
C GLY A 112 -8.80 23.27 -12.75
N PHE A 113 -7.50 23.04 -12.88
CA PHE A 113 -6.47 23.59 -12.00
C PHE A 113 -5.13 23.67 -12.74
N PRO A 114 -4.76 24.85 -13.27
CA PRO A 114 -3.56 24.99 -14.09
C PRO A 114 -2.29 24.91 -13.23
N ALA A 115 -1.86 23.69 -12.93
CA ALA A 115 -0.61 23.38 -12.26
C ALA A 115 0.13 22.27 -12.99
N ASN A 116 1.46 22.37 -13.04
CA ASN A 116 2.29 21.30 -13.56
C ASN A 116 2.55 20.27 -12.44
N LEU A 117 1.93 19.10 -12.54
CA LEU A 117 2.09 18.02 -11.57
C LEU A 117 3.08 16.94 -12.01
N VAL A 118 3.65 17.03 -13.22
CA VAL A 118 4.62 16.04 -13.71
C VAL A 118 5.84 16.01 -12.78
N GLY A 119 6.27 14.81 -12.41
CA GLY A 119 7.38 14.57 -11.49
C GLY A 119 7.00 14.59 -10.01
N ARG A 120 5.77 15.01 -9.65
CA ARG A 120 5.30 14.95 -8.26
C ARG A 120 5.02 13.52 -7.85
N ARG A 121 5.34 13.17 -6.60
CA ARG A 121 5.01 11.87 -6.02
C ARG A 121 3.73 11.95 -5.20
N VAL A 122 2.79 11.07 -5.53
CA VAL A 122 1.51 10.94 -4.86
C VAL A 122 1.38 9.60 -4.16
N GLY A 123 0.54 9.56 -3.14
CA GLY A 123 0.27 8.37 -2.35
C GLY A 123 -1.19 7.97 -2.42
N PHE A 124 -1.43 6.67 -2.43
CA PHE A 124 -2.75 6.05 -2.43
C PHE A 124 -2.83 4.99 -1.32
N SER A 125 -3.96 4.89 -0.65
CA SER A 125 -4.31 3.69 0.12
C SER A 125 -5.55 3.08 -0.49
N VAL A 126 -5.58 1.76 -0.62
CA VAL A 126 -6.67 1.00 -1.21
C VAL A 126 -7.04 -0.14 -0.29
N ARG A 127 -8.32 -0.30 0.03
CA ARG A 127 -8.85 -1.44 0.77
C ARG A 127 -9.87 -2.17 -0.09
N ASP A 128 -9.55 -3.43 -0.41
CA ASP A 128 -10.46 -4.39 -1.07
C ASP A 128 -11.44 -4.91 -0.01
N VAL A 129 -12.74 -4.64 -0.18
CA VAL A 129 -13.77 -5.04 0.79
C VAL A 129 -14.63 -6.14 0.18
N PRO A 130 -14.40 -7.42 0.55
CA PRO A 130 -15.15 -8.53 -0.02
C PRO A 130 -16.65 -8.38 0.19
N ARG A 131 -17.43 -8.43 -0.90
CA ARG A 131 -18.90 -8.28 -0.90
C ARG A 131 -19.40 -6.90 -0.42
N GLY A 132 -18.52 -5.90 -0.37
CA GLY A 132 -18.86 -4.52 -0.04
C GLY A 132 -18.32 -3.55 -1.07
N HIS A 133 -18.22 -2.29 -0.66
CA HIS A 133 -17.64 -1.21 -1.42
C HIS A 133 -16.19 -0.97 -0.98
N ASP A 134 -15.27 -1.02 -1.94
CA ASP A 134 -13.87 -0.76 -1.67
C ASP A 134 -13.65 0.66 -1.20
N ARG A 135 -12.54 0.88 -0.50
CA ARG A 135 -12.17 2.21 -0.02
C ARG A 135 -10.85 2.66 -0.59
N ILE A 136 -10.73 3.96 -0.82
CA ILE A 136 -9.51 4.58 -1.30
C ILE A 136 -9.22 5.89 -0.56
N GLY A 137 -7.95 6.21 -0.38
CA GLY A 137 -7.48 7.51 0.06
C GLY A 137 -6.34 7.96 -0.83
N TRP A 138 -6.17 9.26 -1.01
CA TRP A 138 -5.11 9.82 -1.84
C TRP A 138 -4.53 11.09 -1.21
N SER A 139 -3.23 11.30 -1.43
CA SER A 139 -2.45 12.28 -0.66
C SER A 139 -2.92 13.73 -0.84
N TRP A 140 -3.28 14.14 -2.06
CA TRP A 140 -3.61 15.53 -2.35
C TRP A 140 -4.99 15.96 -1.85
N ALA A 141 -5.89 15.02 -1.48
CA ALA A 141 -7.13 15.38 -0.78
C ALA A 141 -6.87 15.92 0.63
N VAL A 142 -5.72 15.60 1.23
CA VAL A 142 -5.40 15.98 2.61
C VAL A 142 -4.24 16.98 2.67
N GLY A 143 -3.21 16.77 1.86
CA GLY A 143 -1.98 17.58 1.87
C GLY A 143 -1.79 18.48 0.65
N GLY A 144 -2.73 18.48 -0.31
CA GLY A 144 -2.55 19.16 -1.59
C GLY A 144 -1.40 18.58 -2.43
N PHE A 145 -0.94 19.33 -3.43
CA PHE A 145 0.16 18.96 -4.32
C PHE A 145 1.48 19.69 -4.01
N ASP A 146 1.51 20.56 -2.99
CA ASP A 146 2.70 21.35 -2.68
C ASP A 146 3.86 20.48 -2.19
N GLN A 147 3.56 19.35 -1.55
CA GLN A 147 4.55 18.41 -1.00
C GLN A 147 4.41 17.02 -1.63
N ASP A 148 5.56 16.41 -1.91
CA ASP A 148 5.62 15.00 -2.30
C ASP A 148 5.40 14.12 -1.07
N VAL A 149 4.72 12.98 -1.26
CA VAL A 149 4.70 11.97 -0.21
C VAL A 149 6.04 11.25 -0.13
N LEU A 150 6.37 10.74 1.05
CA LEU A 150 7.42 9.74 1.18
C LEU A 150 6.97 8.45 0.49
N ARG A 151 7.93 7.73 -0.08
CA ARG A 151 7.69 6.43 -0.70
C ARG A 151 7.01 5.47 0.30
N CYS A 152 6.04 4.71 -0.18
CA CYS A 152 5.21 3.81 0.64
C CYS A 152 4.39 4.50 1.75
N THR A 153 4.00 5.77 1.59
CA THR A 153 3.11 6.48 2.52
C THR A 153 1.89 7.06 1.83
N ALA A 154 0.75 7.03 2.51
CA ALA A 154 -0.54 7.55 2.03
C ALA A 154 -1.47 7.82 3.23
N PRO A 155 -2.49 8.70 3.09
CA PRO A 155 -3.55 8.81 4.09
C PRO A 155 -4.36 7.52 4.18
N ILE A 156 -5.16 7.37 5.25
CA ILE A 156 -6.12 6.26 5.39
C ILE A 156 -7.12 6.23 4.22
N PRO A 157 -7.71 5.06 3.88
CA PRO A 157 -8.67 4.97 2.78
C PRO A 157 -10.03 5.55 3.21
N PHE A 158 -10.20 6.85 3.05
CA PHE A 158 -11.33 7.62 3.59
C PHE A 158 -12.57 7.61 2.69
N PHE A 159 -12.40 7.45 1.37
CA PHE A 159 -13.46 7.52 0.38
C PHE A 159 -13.98 6.11 0.07
N GLU A 160 -15.28 5.91 0.23
CA GLU A 160 -15.95 4.67 -0.19
C GLU A 160 -16.32 4.75 -1.67
N THR A 161 -15.91 3.75 -2.44
CA THR A 161 -16.17 3.67 -3.87
C THR A 161 -17.58 3.14 -4.13
N SER A 162 -18.31 3.72 -5.07
CA SER A 162 -19.65 3.24 -5.46
C SER A 162 -19.66 2.54 -6.81
N THR A 163 -18.54 2.57 -7.53
CA THR A 163 -18.39 1.94 -8.84
C THR A 163 -17.05 1.21 -8.95
N GLY A 164 -17.06 0.07 -9.63
CA GLY A 164 -15.85 -0.72 -9.85
C GLY A 164 -15.36 -1.44 -8.59
N GLY A 165 -14.07 -1.75 -8.57
CA GLY A 165 -13.41 -2.44 -7.46
C GLY A 165 -11.94 -2.72 -7.75
N TYR A 166 -11.24 -3.13 -6.71
CA TYR A 166 -9.84 -3.50 -6.66
C TYR A 166 -9.71 -4.95 -6.21
N VAL A 167 -8.58 -5.54 -6.55
CA VAL A 167 -8.10 -6.78 -5.99
C VAL A 167 -6.79 -6.47 -5.28
N VAL A 168 -6.75 -6.73 -3.98
CA VAL A 168 -5.54 -6.58 -3.15
C VAL A 168 -5.07 -7.95 -2.68
N ARG A 169 -3.92 -8.42 -3.19
CA ARG A 169 -3.38 -9.75 -2.86
C ARG A 169 -1.86 -9.81 -2.82
#